data_AF-A0A6J0E452-F1
#
_entry.id   AF-A0A6J0E452-F1
#
_cell.length_a   1.000
_cell.length_b   1.000
_cell.length_c   1.000
_cell.angle_alpha   90.00
_cell.angle_beta   90.00
_cell.angle_gamma   90.00
#
_symmetry.space_group_name_H-M   'P 1'
#
loop_
_entity.id
_entity.type
_entity.pdbx_description
1 polymer ?
#
loop_
_entity_poly.entity_id
_entity_poly.type
_entity_poly.pdbx_seq_one_letter_code
_entity_poly.pdbx_strand_id
1 'polypeptide(L)'
;MAAQEDAAALLDEIARREEELASLKRRLAAALASQSEPEPPVPLPPLLPKAALSRDEILRYSRQLLLPELGVRGQLLRAYDVVADCSDNVATRYLVNDACVLAGRPLVSASALRFEGQLTVYHHDGGPCYRCVFPRPPPAETVTNCSDGGVLGVVPGVLGCVQALEVLKIAAGLGPAYSGSMLLFDGLGGHFRRIRLRRRRPDCVVCGQQPTVTRLQDYEAFCGSSATDKCRALKLLSPEERISVTDYKRLLDAGAPHILLDVRPQVEVDICRLPHALHIPLSHLERRDANSLKLLGKALRNGRRDSQEGAALPVYVICKQGNDSQKAVRALQSLKAVPELDSLAVQDVVGGLMAWAAKIDGAFPQY
;
A
#
# COMPACT_ATOMS: atom_id res chain seq x y z
N MET A 1 -57.18 -2.36 45.40
CA MET A 1 -58.13 -2.26 44.27
C MET A 1 -57.52 -1.52 43.09
N ALA A 2 -57.17 -0.23 43.19
CA ALA A 2 -56.59 0.54 42.06
C ALA A 2 -55.34 -0.09 41.40
N ALA A 3 -54.39 -0.62 42.18
CA ALA A 3 -53.18 -1.25 41.64
C ALA A 3 -53.43 -2.59 40.90
N GLN A 4 -54.56 -3.26 41.16
CA GLN A 4 -54.93 -4.49 40.45
C GLN A 4 -55.67 -4.17 39.13
N GLU A 5 -56.40 -3.06 39.07
CA GLU A 5 -57.04 -2.57 37.85
C GLU A 5 -56.01 -2.07 36.83
N ASP A 6 -54.95 -1.37 37.27
CA ASP A 6 -53.84 -0.94 36.40
C ASP A 6 -53.04 -2.12 35.82
N ALA A 7 -52.85 -3.19 36.62
CA ALA A 7 -52.15 -4.39 36.15
C ALA A 7 -52.95 -5.14 35.07
N ALA A 8 -54.28 -5.20 35.20
CA ALA A 8 -55.15 -5.80 34.20
C ALA A 8 -55.13 -5.00 32.89
N ALA A 9 -55.19 -3.66 32.98
CA ALA A 9 -55.12 -2.79 31.81
C ALA A 9 -53.80 -2.92 31.02
N LEU A 10 -52.67 -3.10 31.72
CA LEU A 10 -51.37 -3.32 31.09
C LEU A 10 -51.26 -4.67 30.40
N LEU A 11 -51.82 -5.73 30.98
CA LEU A 11 -51.86 -7.06 30.37
C LEU A 11 -52.69 -7.07 29.08
N ASP A 12 -53.83 -6.38 29.08
CA ASP A 12 -54.66 -6.20 27.88
C ASP A 12 -53.93 -5.41 26.79
N GLU A 13 -53.16 -4.37 27.15
CA GLU A 13 -52.35 -3.63 26.18
C GLU A 13 -51.21 -4.47 25.60
N ILE A 14 -50.55 -5.31 26.42
CA ILE A 14 -49.53 -6.25 25.94
C ILE A 14 -50.14 -7.22 24.92
N ALA A 15 -51.30 -7.82 25.24
CA ALA A 15 -51.98 -8.74 24.34
C ALA A 15 -52.31 -8.09 22.98
N ARG A 16 -52.81 -6.84 23.00
CA ARG A 16 -53.07 -6.07 21.76
C ARG A 16 -51.80 -5.85 20.93
N ARG A 17 -50.67 -5.53 21.56
CA ARG A 17 -49.40 -5.29 20.86
C ARG A 17 -48.79 -6.55 20.29
N GLU A 18 -48.94 -7.69 20.97
CA GLU A 18 -48.49 -8.98 20.45
C GLU A 18 -49.25 -9.39 19.19
N GLU A 19 -50.57 -9.14 19.15
CA GLU A 19 -51.40 -9.41 17.99
C GLU A 19 -51.05 -8.51 16.79
N GLU A 20 -50.79 -7.22 17.05
CA GLU A 20 -50.30 -6.26 16.06
C GLU A 20 -48.94 -6.69 15.48
N LEU A 21 -48.00 -7.13 16.33
CA LEU A 21 -46.69 -7.62 15.92
C LEU A 21 -46.81 -8.88 15.04
N ALA A 22 -47.71 -9.80 15.39
CA ALA A 22 -47.98 -11.00 14.60
C ALA A 22 -48.56 -10.67 13.21
N SER A 23 -49.39 -9.63 13.10
CA SER A 23 -49.90 -9.13 11.81
C SER A 23 -48.79 -8.54 10.95
N LEU A 24 -47.91 -7.70 11.51
CA LEU A 24 -46.79 -7.09 10.78
C LEU A 24 -45.79 -8.13 10.26
N LYS A 25 -45.47 -9.15 11.07
CA LYS A 25 -44.60 -10.26 10.64
C LYS A 25 -45.15 -11.02 9.45
N ARG A 26 -46.46 -11.29 9.41
CA ARG A 26 -47.12 -11.93 8.26
C ARG A 26 -47.05 -11.08 6.99
N ARG A 27 -47.27 -9.77 7.10
CA ARG A 27 -47.16 -8.83 5.97
C ARG A 27 -45.74 -8.75 5.42
N LEU A 28 -44.72 -8.76 6.29
CA LEU A 28 -43.32 -8.75 5.88
C LEU A 28 -42.94 -10.03 5.11
N ALA A 29 -43.37 -11.19 5.60
CA ALA A 29 -43.11 -12.46 4.92
C ALA A 29 -43.72 -12.50 3.50
N ALA A 30 -44.95 -11.99 3.33
CA ALA A 30 -45.59 -11.91 2.03
C ALA A 30 -44.88 -10.95 1.06
N ALA A 31 -44.38 -9.80 1.54
CA ALA A 31 -43.66 -8.83 0.72
C ALA A 31 -42.26 -9.33 0.27
N LEU A 32 -41.61 -10.17 1.09
CA LEU A 32 -40.34 -10.80 0.72
C LEU A 32 -40.54 -11.92 -0.31
N ALA A 33 -41.67 -12.63 -0.27
CA ALA A 33 -42.00 -13.67 -1.24
C ALA A 33 -42.36 -13.12 -2.64
N SER A 34 -42.70 -11.83 -2.75
CA SER A 34 -43.10 -11.19 -4.01
C SER A 34 -41.94 -10.55 -4.80
N GLN A 35 -40.70 -10.61 -4.31
CA GLN A 35 -39.55 -10.11 -5.07
C GLN A 35 -39.07 -11.21 -6.03
N SER A 36 -39.27 -11.00 -7.34
CA SER A 36 -38.80 -11.88 -8.41
C SER A 36 -37.27 -11.87 -8.51
N GLU A 37 -36.66 -13.04 -8.78
CA GLU A 37 -35.22 -13.18 -9.00
C GLU A 37 -34.72 -12.38 -10.23
N PRO A 38 -33.50 -11.82 -10.22
CA PRO A 38 -32.93 -11.10 -11.36
C PRO A 38 -32.47 -12.06 -12.48
N GLU A 39 -32.69 -11.66 -13.74
CA GLU A 39 -32.27 -12.42 -14.94
C GLU A 39 -30.75 -12.63 -15.04
N PRO A 40 -30.30 -13.77 -15.63
CA PRO A 40 -28.89 -14.09 -15.77
C PRO A 40 -28.20 -13.30 -16.92
N PRO A 41 -26.89 -12.99 -16.78
CA PRO A 41 -26.16 -12.20 -17.75
C PRO A 41 -25.73 -12.99 -19.00
N VAL A 42 -25.75 -12.30 -20.15
CA VAL A 42 -25.37 -12.81 -21.48
C VAL A 42 -23.88 -13.24 -21.54
N PRO A 43 -23.51 -14.36 -22.21
CA PRO A 43 -22.12 -14.80 -22.30
C PRO A 43 -21.29 -13.98 -23.30
N LEU A 44 -20.06 -13.65 -22.92
CA LEU A 44 -19.05 -13.03 -23.78
C LEU A 44 -18.32 -14.10 -24.64
N PRO A 45 -17.83 -13.75 -25.84
CA PRO A 45 -17.12 -14.68 -26.72
C PRO A 45 -15.76 -15.12 -26.14
N PRO A 46 -15.32 -16.36 -26.41
CA PRO A 46 -14.13 -16.94 -25.80
C PRO A 46 -12.83 -16.38 -26.38
N LEU A 47 -11.88 -16.11 -25.50
CA LEU A 47 -10.50 -15.78 -25.87
C LEU A 47 -9.78 -17.04 -26.37
N LEU A 48 -8.96 -16.88 -27.41
CA LEU A 48 -8.20 -17.97 -28.01
C LEU A 48 -7.18 -18.59 -27.03
N PRO A 49 -7.03 -19.92 -26.95
CA PRO A 49 -6.18 -20.57 -25.96
C PRO A 49 -4.69 -20.36 -26.25
N LYS A 50 -3.90 -20.05 -25.22
CA LYS A 50 -2.43 -20.05 -25.26
C LYS A 50 -1.93 -21.22 -24.40
N ALA A 51 -1.06 -22.07 -24.96
CA ALA A 51 -0.67 -23.34 -24.33
C ALA A 51 0.23 -23.20 -23.09
N ALA A 52 0.94 -22.07 -22.93
CA ALA A 52 1.75 -21.78 -21.75
C ALA A 52 1.98 -20.27 -21.59
N LEU A 53 2.22 -19.86 -20.34
CA LEU A 53 2.68 -18.51 -20.00
C LEU A 53 4.19 -18.42 -20.21
N SER A 54 4.67 -17.28 -20.71
CA SER A 54 6.10 -16.99 -20.81
C SER A 54 6.74 -16.79 -19.42
N ARG A 55 8.07 -16.88 -19.33
CA ARG A 55 8.81 -16.61 -18.08
C ARG A 55 8.51 -15.22 -17.51
N ASP A 56 8.31 -14.22 -18.37
CA ASP A 56 7.93 -12.87 -17.97
C ASP A 56 6.47 -12.78 -17.50
N GLU A 57 5.57 -13.57 -18.09
CA GLU A 57 4.18 -13.70 -17.62
C GLU A 57 4.16 -14.40 -16.25
N ILE A 58 4.94 -15.46 -16.05
CA ILE A 58 5.06 -16.17 -14.76
C ILE A 58 5.67 -15.26 -13.68
N LEU A 59 6.74 -14.53 -13.97
CA LEU A 59 7.34 -13.58 -13.03
C LEU A 59 6.41 -12.38 -12.73
N ARG A 60 5.53 -12.02 -13.68
CA ARG A 60 4.54 -10.94 -13.53
C ARG A 60 3.28 -11.37 -12.76
N TYR A 61 2.89 -12.65 -12.82
CA TYR A 61 1.64 -13.15 -12.21
C TYR A 61 1.84 -14.06 -10.98
N SER A 62 3.07 -14.50 -10.68
CA SER A 62 3.38 -15.37 -9.52
C SER A 62 3.05 -14.75 -8.16
N ARG A 63 2.92 -13.42 -8.06
CA ARG A 63 2.51 -12.75 -6.82
C ARG A 63 0.99 -12.68 -6.63
N GLN A 64 0.18 -13.00 -7.64
CA GLN A 64 -1.28 -12.83 -7.58
C GLN A 64 -2.11 -14.00 -8.17
N LEU A 65 -1.50 -15.05 -8.71
CA LEU A 65 -2.21 -16.21 -9.24
C LEU A 65 -1.56 -17.53 -8.81
N LEU A 66 -2.16 -18.17 -7.81
CA LEU A 66 -2.17 -19.62 -7.69
C LEU A 66 -3.64 -20.04 -7.62
N LEU A 67 -4.28 -20.20 -8.79
CA LEU A 67 -5.34 -21.18 -9.11
C LEU A 67 -6.08 -20.74 -10.41
N PRO A 68 -5.82 -21.40 -11.55
CA PRO A 68 -6.46 -21.11 -12.84
C PRO A 68 -7.98 -21.32 -12.87
N GLU A 69 -8.55 -22.20 -12.02
CA GLU A 69 -10.00 -22.37 -11.89
C GLU A 69 -10.68 -21.22 -11.11
N LEU A 70 -9.89 -20.29 -10.55
CA LEU A 70 -10.29 -19.39 -9.47
C LEU A 70 -9.98 -17.91 -9.75
N GLY A 71 -9.83 -17.50 -11.02
CA GLY A 71 -9.65 -16.09 -11.39
C GLY A 71 -10.76 -15.15 -10.83
N VAL A 72 -10.77 -13.87 -11.22
CA VAL A 72 -11.70 -12.83 -10.68
C VAL A 72 -13.17 -13.30 -10.55
N ARG A 73 -13.66 -14.14 -11.46
CA ARG A 73 -15.00 -14.76 -11.41
C ARG A 73 -15.18 -15.89 -10.38
N GLY A 74 -14.15 -16.68 -10.09
CA GLY A 74 -14.18 -17.77 -9.10
C GLY A 74 -14.17 -17.26 -7.65
N GLN A 75 -13.49 -16.13 -7.40
CA GLN A 75 -13.59 -15.41 -6.11
C GLN A 75 -14.99 -14.84 -5.87
N LEU A 76 -15.73 -14.52 -6.95
CA LEU A 76 -17.06 -13.92 -6.88
C LEU A 76 -18.21 -14.92 -6.65
N LEU A 77 -17.96 -16.25 -6.69
CA LEU A 77 -19.02 -17.27 -6.78
C LEU A 77 -19.11 -18.32 -5.65
N ARG A 78 -18.49 -18.09 -4.47
CA ARG A 78 -18.53 -18.91 -3.20
C ARG A 78 -17.40 -19.95 -3.07
N ALA A 79 -16.46 -19.75 -2.11
CA ALA A 79 -15.64 -20.86 -1.55
C ALA A 79 -14.78 -20.57 -0.29
N TYR A 80 -14.79 -19.36 0.29
CA TYR A 80 -13.90 -19.07 1.43
C TYR A 80 -14.66 -18.64 2.69
N ASP A 81 -14.33 -19.29 3.80
CA ASP A 81 -14.93 -19.02 5.10
C ASP A 81 -14.17 -17.95 5.89
N VAL A 82 -12.87 -17.81 5.66
CA VAL A 82 -12.01 -16.79 6.27
C VAL A 82 -11.05 -16.25 5.21
N VAL A 83 -10.90 -14.93 5.14
CA VAL A 83 -9.98 -14.26 4.22
C VAL A 83 -8.78 -13.73 4.98
N ALA A 84 -7.57 -13.92 4.44
CA ALA A 84 -6.33 -13.34 4.96
C ALA A 84 -5.82 -12.25 4.00
N ASP A 85 -5.66 -11.02 4.49
CA ASP A 85 -5.01 -9.93 3.75
C ASP A 85 -3.52 -9.88 4.06
N CYS A 86 -2.74 -10.32 3.09
CA CYS A 86 -1.27 -10.29 3.10
C CYS A 86 -0.71 -9.22 2.14
N SER A 87 -1.51 -8.25 1.73
CA SER A 87 -1.08 -7.17 0.83
C SER A 87 -0.29 -6.09 1.57
N ASP A 88 0.53 -5.34 0.85
CA ASP A 88 1.34 -4.24 1.39
C ASP A 88 0.87 -2.85 0.92
N ASN A 89 -0.28 -2.77 0.24
CA ASN A 89 -0.80 -1.53 -0.32
C ASN A 89 -2.20 -1.17 0.20
N VAL A 90 -2.47 0.14 0.26
CA VAL A 90 -3.69 0.67 0.87
C VAL A 90 -4.94 0.36 0.04
N ALA A 91 -4.85 0.45 -1.29
CA ALA A 91 -5.98 0.20 -2.18
C ALA A 91 -6.53 -1.23 -2.00
N THR A 92 -5.64 -2.23 -1.93
CA THR A 92 -6.01 -3.64 -1.72
C THR A 92 -6.64 -3.84 -0.35
N ARG A 93 -6.13 -3.18 0.71
CA ARG A 93 -6.72 -3.25 2.05
C ARG A 93 -8.18 -2.78 2.08
N TYR A 94 -8.49 -1.67 1.41
CA TYR A 94 -9.87 -1.18 1.30
C TYR A 94 -10.75 -2.10 0.45
N LEU A 95 -10.22 -2.59 -0.68
CA LEU A 95 -10.90 -3.55 -1.56
C LEU A 95 -11.28 -4.83 -0.83
N VAL A 96 -10.31 -5.49 -0.21
CA VAL A 96 -10.50 -6.76 0.50
C VAL A 96 -11.41 -6.58 1.70
N ASN A 97 -11.28 -5.47 2.44
CA ASN A 97 -12.22 -5.15 3.51
C ASN A 97 -13.66 -5.08 3.01
N ASP A 98 -13.92 -4.30 1.96
CA ASP A 98 -15.27 -4.09 1.49
C ASP A 98 -15.84 -5.38 0.89
N ALA A 99 -15.03 -6.14 0.16
CA ALA A 99 -15.40 -7.46 -0.36
C ALA A 99 -15.79 -8.42 0.78
N CYS A 100 -14.99 -8.49 1.85
CA CYS A 100 -15.28 -9.33 3.00
C CYS A 100 -16.57 -8.91 3.72
N VAL A 101 -16.80 -7.60 3.91
CA VAL A 101 -18.04 -7.10 4.52
C VAL A 101 -19.25 -7.43 3.66
N LEU A 102 -19.17 -7.21 2.35
CA LEU A 102 -20.27 -7.50 1.41
C LEU A 102 -20.57 -9.00 1.32
N ALA A 103 -19.54 -9.84 1.45
CA ALA A 103 -19.67 -11.30 1.45
C ALA A 103 -20.02 -11.90 2.82
N GLY A 104 -20.06 -11.09 3.89
CA GLY A 104 -20.28 -11.56 5.26
C GLY A 104 -19.15 -12.46 5.78
N ARG A 105 -17.90 -12.21 5.37
CA ARG A 105 -16.73 -13.02 5.72
C ARG A 105 -15.77 -12.30 6.67
N PRO A 106 -15.22 -12.99 7.68
CA PRO A 106 -14.17 -12.43 8.53
C PRO A 106 -12.89 -12.19 7.73
N LEU A 107 -12.19 -11.12 8.09
CA LEU A 107 -10.94 -10.72 7.46
C LEU A 107 -9.81 -10.67 8.49
N VAL A 108 -8.79 -11.52 8.35
CA VAL A 108 -7.56 -11.45 9.14
C VAL A 108 -6.54 -10.63 8.35
N SER A 109 -6.21 -9.43 8.81
CA SER A 109 -5.29 -8.52 8.12
C SER A 109 -4.02 -8.31 8.95
N ALA A 110 -2.87 -8.47 8.31
CA ALA A 110 -1.56 -8.15 8.87
C ALA A 110 -0.86 -7.06 8.06
N SER A 111 0.10 -6.36 8.67
CA SER A 111 1.02 -5.46 7.96
C SER A 111 2.35 -5.38 8.68
N ALA A 112 3.41 -5.04 7.96
CA ALA A 112 4.74 -4.84 8.52
C ALA A 112 5.43 -3.66 7.81
N LEU A 113 6.25 -2.93 8.55
CA LEU A 113 7.11 -1.86 8.02
C LEU A 113 8.35 -1.76 8.90
N ARG A 114 9.54 -1.76 8.31
CA ARG A 114 10.82 -1.76 9.04
C ARG A 114 10.91 -2.92 10.05
N PHE A 115 10.87 -2.60 11.35
CA PHE A 115 10.93 -3.54 12.47
C PHE A 115 9.57 -3.76 13.13
N GLU A 116 8.53 -3.08 12.64
CA GLU A 116 7.20 -3.06 13.28
C GLU A 116 6.21 -3.89 12.47
N GLY A 117 5.23 -4.46 13.16
CA GLY A 117 4.10 -5.13 12.53
C GLY A 117 2.81 -4.94 13.31
N GLN A 118 1.69 -5.16 12.64
CA GLN A 118 0.37 -5.13 13.25
C GLN A 118 -0.53 -6.22 12.68
N LEU A 119 -1.51 -6.65 13.48
CA LEU A 119 -2.51 -7.63 13.07
C LEU A 119 -3.85 -7.38 13.78
N THR A 120 -4.93 -7.51 13.02
CA THR A 120 -6.30 -7.44 13.52
C THR A 120 -7.21 -8.39 12.74
N VAL A 121 -8.27 -8.88 13.40
CA VAL A 121 -9.40 -9.52 12.72
C VAL A 121 -10.54 -8.51 12.58
N TYR A 122 -10.95 -8.25 11.34
CA TYR A 122 -12.04 -7.36 10.97
C TYR A 122 -13.30 -8.15 10.61
N HIS A 123 -14.45 -7.50 10.77
CA HIS A 123 -15.77 -8.03 10.39
C HIS A 123 -16.06 -9.44 10.93
N HIS A 124 -15.69 -9.68 12.19
CA HIS A 124 -15.90 -10.96 12.87
C HIS A 124 -16.51 -10.72 14.26
N ASP A 125 -17.48 -11.53 14.68
CA ASP A 125 -18.12 -11.46 16.01
C ASP A 125 -18.60 -10.05 16.42
N GLY A 126 -19.23 -9.33 15.49
CA GLY A 126 -19.71 -7.96 15.72
C GLY A 126 -18.61 -6.89 15.82
N GLY A 127 -17.37 -7.26 15.52
CA GLY A 127 -16.21 -6.37 15.48
C GLY A 127 -16.25 -5.32 14.37
N PRO A 128 -15.35 -4.31 14.43
CA PRO A 128 -15.22 -3.29 13.40
C PRO A 128 -14.74 -3.90 12.07
N CYS A 129 -15.13 -3.28 10.95
CA CYS A 129 -14.43 -3.47 9.67
C CYS A 129 -13.22 -2.52 9.60
N TYR A 130 -12.35 -2.66 8.59
CA TYR A 130 -11.21 -1.77 8.38
C TYR A 130 -11.64 -0.30 8.32
N ARG A 131 -12.72 0.02 7.59
CA ARG A 131 -13.28 1.39 7.49
C ARG A 131 -13.83 1.95 8.81
N CYS A 132 -14.20 1.11 9.77
CA CYS A 132 -14.57 1.61 11.10
C CYS A 132 -13.38 2.24 11.82
N VAL A 133 -12.18 1.70 11.60
CA VAL A 133 -10.92 2.17 12.19
C VAL A 133 -10.26 3.24 11.32
N PHE A 134 -10.26 3.06 10.00
CA PHE A 134 -9.65 3.94 9.01
C PHE A 134 -10.70 4.37 7.96
N PRO A 135 -11.57 5.37 8.28
CA PRO A 135 -12.72 5.70 7.42
C PRO A 135 -12.34 6.28 6.07
N ARG A 136 -11.21 7.00 6.02
CA ARG A 136 -10.68 7.63 4.81
C ARG A 136 -9.23 7.19 4.63
N PRO A 137 -8.80 6.90 3.39
CA PRO A 137 -7.42 6.57 3.11
C PRO A 137 -6.51 7.75 3.48
N PRO A 138 -5.29 7.50 3.98
CA PRO A 138 -4.30 8.54 4.14
C PRO A 138 -3.91 9.16 2.78
N PRO A 139 -3.38 10.39 2.76
CA PRO A 139 -2.83 10.97 1.53
C PRO A 139 -1.80 10.04 0.90
N ALA A 140 -1.90 9.81 -0.41
CA ALA A 140 -1.08 8.83 -1.11
C ALA A 140 0.42 9.14 -1.03
N GLU A 141 0.80 10.39 -0.82
CA GLU A 141 2.20 10.85 -0.66
C GLU A 141 2.80 10.46 0.69
N THR A 142 1.96 10.16 1.70
CA THR A 142 2.40 9.78 3.06
C THR A 142 2.45 8.27 3.28
N VAL A 143 1.96 7.49 2.31
CA VAL A 143 1.93 6.02 2.40
C VAL A 143 3.30 5.48 2.03
N THR A 144 3.90 4.74 2.95
CA THR A 144 5.15 4.00 2.72
C THR A 144 4.84 2.50 2.66
N ASN A 145 5.18 1.83 1.57
CA ASN A 145 5.08 0.37 1.45
C ASN A 145 6.41 -0.31 1.84
N CYS A 146 6.43 -1.63 1.87
CA CYS A 146 7.62 -2.41 2.20
C CYS A 146 8.78 -2.17 1.22
N SER A 147 8.47 -1.97 -0.06
CA SER A 147 9.46 -1.76 -1.13
C SER A 147 10.17 -0.40 -1.04
N ASP A 148 9.48 0.62 -0.54
CA ASP A 148 9.99 1.99 -0.37
C ASP A 148 10.61 2.20 1.02
N GLY A 149 9.95 1.72 2.08
CA GLY A 149 10.38 1.95 3.46
C GLY A 149 11.37 0.93 4.01
N GLY A 150 11.50 -0.21 3.32
CA GLY A 150 12.20 -1.39 3.81
C GLY A 150 11.44 -2.14 4.90
N VAL A 151 11.65 -3.46 4.97
CA VAL A 151 11.12 -4.30 6.03
C VAL A 151 12.10 -5.42 6.33
N LEU A 152 12.37 -5.67 7.62
CA LEU A 152 13.20 -6.80 8.02
C LEU A 152 12.41 -8.09 7.79
N GLY A 153 12.86 -8.97 6.90
CA GLY A 153 12.08 -10.12 6.41
C GLY A 153 11.52 -11.06 7.49
N VAL A 154 12.14 -11.14 8.67
CA VAL A 154 11.59 -11.94 9.78
C VAL A 154 10.32 -11.33 10.39
N VAL A 155 10.11 -10.02 10.27
CA VAL A 155 8.92 -9.33 10.79
C VAL A 155 7.64 -9.80 10.07
N PRO A 156 7.50 -9.71 8.73
CA PRO A 156 6.36 -10.29 8.05
C PRO A 156 6.27 -11.81 8.21
N GLY A 157 7.40 -12.51 8.42
CA GLY A 157 7.39 -13.93 8.79
C GLY A 157 6.67 -14.21 10.12
N VAL A 158 7.02 -13.47 11.18
CA VAL A 158 6.35 -13.55 12.49
C VAL A 158 4.87 -13.20 12.36
N LEU A 159 4.54 -12.09 11.68
CA LEU A 159 3.16 -11.64 11.52
C LEU A 159 2.34 -12.63 10.67
N GLY A 160 2.95 -13.25 9.66
CA GLY A 160 2.32 -14.29 8.84
C GLY A 160 1.98 -15.54 9.66
N CYS A 161 2.86 -15.97 10.58
CA CYS A 161 2.55 -17.06 11.51
C CYS A 161 1.37 -16.74 12.43
N VAL A 162 1.32 -15.52 12.97
CA VAL A 162 0.20 -15.08 13.82
C VAL A 162 -1.09 -14.95 13.00
N GLN A 163 -1.00 -14.48 11.75
CA GLN A 163 -2.13 -14.39 10.82
C GLN A 163 -2.72 -15.76 10.50
N ALA A 164 -1.87 -16.73 10.18
CA ALA A 164 -2.28 -18.11 9.95
C ALA A 164 -2.96 -18.72 11.19
N LEU A 165 -2.41 -18.46 12.39
CA LEU A 165 -3.01 -18.90 13.64
C LEU A 165 -4.43 -18.34 13.83
N GLU A 166 -4.67 -17.05 13.56
CA GLU A 166 -6.02 -16.49 13.64
C GLU A 166 -6.97 -17.10 12.63
N VAL A 167 -6.52 -17.36 11.40
CA VAL A 167 -7.34 -18.03 10.38
C VAL A 167 -7.76 -19.41 10.86
N LEU A 168 -6.82 -20.21 11.39
CA LEU A 168 -7.10 -21.55 11.90
C LEU A 168 -8.06 -21.54 13.09
N LYS A 169 -7.89 -20.60 14.02
CA LYS A 169 -8.82 -20.45 15.15
C LYS A 169 -10.23 -20.13 14.67
N ILE A 170 -10.39 -19.15 13.78
CA ILE A 170 -11.71 -18.76 13.26
C ILE A 170 -12.35 -19.93 12.51
N ALA A 171 -11.60 -20.61 11.65
CA ALA A 171 -12.08 -21.77 10.90
C ALA A 171 -12.52 -22.92 11.82
N ALA A 172 -11.84 -23.12 12.95
CA ALA A 172 -12.18 -24.12 13.95
C ALA A 172 -13.26 -23.67 14.96
N GLY A 173 -13.79 -22.45 14.83
CA GLY A 173 -14.74 -21.88 15.81
C GLY A 173 -14.12 -21.62 17.19
N LEU A 174 -12.79 -21.48 17.25
CA LEU A 174 -12.04 -21.25 18.48
C LEU A 174 -11.87 -19.76 18.75
N GLY A 175 -12.24 -19.34 19.96
CA GLY A 175 -12.01 -17.99 20.46
C GLY A 175 -10.96 -17.94 21.58
N PRO A 176 -10.50 -16.72 21.96
CA PRO A 176 -10.84 -15.43 21.35
C PRO A 176 -9.95 -15.11 20.13
N ALA A 177 -10.51 -14.43 19.13
CA ALA A 177 -9.76 -13.86 18.00
C ALA A 177 -9.30 -12.41 18.27
N TYR A 178 -8.41 -11.84 17.44
CA TYR A 178 -8.09 -10.40 17.46
C TYR A 178 -9.24 -9.50 16.92
N SER A 179 -10.50 -9.93 17.06
CA SER A 179 -11.64 -9.07 16.74
C SER A 179 -11.78 -7.97 17.81
N GLY A 180 -11.91 -6.72 17.37
CA GLY A 180 -12.00 -5.56 18.28
C GLY A 180 -10.70 -5.22 19.02
N SER A 181 -9.58 -5.83 18.64
CA SER A 181 -8.25 -5.49 19.15
C SER A 181 -7.20 -5.51 18.04
N MET A 182 -6.07 -4.85 18.28
CA MET A 182 -4.94 -4.85 17.36
C MET A 182 -3.70 -5.29 18.11
N LEU A 183 -3.05 -6.31 17.57
CA LEU A 183 -1.71 -6.69 17.97
C LEU A 183 -0.74 -5.72 17.31
N LEU A 184 0.18 -5.19 18.10
CA LEU A 184 1.34 -4.44 17.66
C LEU A 184 2.58 -5.25 18.05
N PHE A 185 3.47 -5.44 17.09
CA PHE A 185 4.74 -6.11 17.26
C PHE A 185 5.86 -5.09 17.02
N ASP A 186 6.72 -4.92 18.02
CA ASP A 186 7.97 -4.18 17.92
C ASP A 186 9.11 -5.20 17.89
N GLY A 187 9.69 -5.41 16.71
CA GLY A 187 10.79 -6.34 16.51
C GLY A 187 12.14 -5.82 17.01
N LEU A 188 12.28 -4.52 17.28
CA LEU A 188 13.51 -3.96 17.84
C LEU A 188 13.53 -4.16 19.36
N GLY A 189 12.41 -3.85 20.02
CA GLY A 189 12.23 -4.08 21.46
C GLY A 189 11.86 -5.52 21.83
N GLY A 190 11.44 -6.34 20.86
CA GLY A 190 10.95 -7.70 21.10
C GLY A 190 9.60 -7.75 21.84
N HIS A 191 8.78 -6.71 21.69
CA HIS A 191 7.55 -6.53 22.46
C HIS A 191 6.29 -6.79 21.62
N PHE A 192 5.32 -7.46 22.24
CA PHE A 192 3.96 -7.56 21.74
C PHE A 192 3.02 -6.72 22.62
N ARG A 193 2.24 -5.84 21.99
CA ARG A 193 1.24 -5.02 22.68
C ARG A 193 -0.12 -5.26 22.05
N ARG A 194 -1.14 -5.46 22.86
CA ARG A 194 -2.53 -5.53 22.41
C ARG A 194 -3.22 -4.22 22.76
N ILE A 195 -3.73 -3.53 21.76
CA ILE A 195 -4.56 -2.33 21.95
C ILE A 195 -6.02 -2.65 21.62
N ARG A 196 -6.95 -2.02 22.35
CA ARG A 196 -8.38 -2.16 22.09
C ARG A 196 -8.78 -1.20 20.97
N LEU A 197 -9.47 -1.72 19.96
CA LEU A 197 -9.99 -0.89 18.88
C LEU A 197 -11.35 -0.32 19.25
N ARG A 198 -11.72 0.76 18.56
CA ARG A 198 -13.10 1.27 18.59
C ARG A 198 -14.04 0.19 18.07
N ARG A 199 -15.25 0.15 18.62
CA ARG A 199 -16.30 -0.78 18.17
C ARG A 199 -16.74 -0.45 16.75
N ARG A 200 -17.49 -1.38 16.14
CA ARG A 200 -18.20 -1.15 14.88
C ARG A 200 -18.97 0.18 14.94
N ARG A 201 -18.77 1.00 13.91
CA ARG A 201 -19.44 2.30 13.77
C ARG A 201 -20.85 2.11 13.18
N PRO A 202 -21.91 2.63 13.83
CA PRO A 202 -23.27 2.56 13.27
C PRO A 202 -23.41 3.29 11.94
N ASP A 203 -22.63 4.35 11.73
CA ASP A 203 -22.59 5.19 10.54
C ASP A 203 -21.50 4.76 9.53
N CYS A 204 -20.95 3.55 9.65
CA CYS A 204 -19.94 3.07 8.73
C CYS A 204 -20.53 2.91 7.31
N VAL A 205 -19.84 3.47 6.31
CA VAL A 205 -20.29 3.44 4.91
C VAL A 205 -20.43 2.03 4.31
N VAL A 206 -19.81 1.01 4.91
CA VAL A 206 -19.85 -0.38 4.39
C VAL A 206 -20.53 -1.36 5.34
N CYS A 207 -20.30 -1.26 6.66
CA CYS A 207 -20.93 -2.16 7.64
C CYS A 207 -21.85 -1.43 8.62
N GLY A 208 -22.27 -0.20 8.34
CA GLY A 208 -23.20 0.55 9.20
C GLY A 208 -24.64 0.03 9.13
N GLN A 209 -25.56 0.75 9.76
CA GLN A 209 -27.00 0.48 9.68
C GLN A 209 -27.59 0.86 8.30
N GLN A 210 -26.99 1.87 7.65
CA GLN A 210 -27.37 2.35 6.32
C GLN A 210 -26.11 2.40 5.43
N PRO A 211 -25.62 1.26 4.92
CA PRO A 211 -24.41 1.22 4.11
C PRO A 211 -24.62 1.91 2.75
N THR A 212 -23.68 2.77 2.37
CA THR A 212 -23.65 3.44 1.07
C THR A 212 -22.75 2.72 0.06
N VAL A 213 -21.77 1.95 0.53
CA VAL A 213 -20.93 1.06 -0.27
C VAL A 213 -21.61 -0.30 -0.33
N THR A 214 -22.33 -0.56 -1.42
CA THR A 214 -23.06 -1.82 -1.66
C THR A 214 -22.42 -2.69 -2.76
N ARG A 215 -21.41 -2.15 -3.44
CA ARG A 215 -20.63 -2.82 -4.48
C ARG A 215 -19.18 -2.36 -4.43
N LEU A 216 -18.28 -3.18 -4.96
CA LEU A 216 -16.88 -2.80 -5.13
C LEU A 216 -16.77 -1.60 -6.07
N GLN A 217 -15.79 -0.75 -5.80
CA GLN A 217 -15.53 0.52 -6.50
C GLN A 217 -14.12 0.56 -7.07
N ASP A 218 -13.77 1.64 -7.77
CA ASP A 218 -12.39 1.89 -8.15
C ASP A 218 -11.58 2.36 -6.92
N TYR A 219 -10.81 1.43 -6.36
CA TYR A 219 -10.02 1.68 -5.15
C TYR A 219 -8.72 2.44 -5.43
N GLU A 220 -8.17 2.34 -6.65
CA GLU A 220 -6.99 3.13 -7.02
C GLU A 220 -7.37 4.61 -7.14
N ALA A 221 -8.51 4.90 -7.78
CA ALA A 221 -9.05 6.26 -7.84
C ALA A 221 -9.44 6.79 -6.45
N PHE A 222 -10.06 5.97 -5.60
CA PHE A 222 -10.46 6.34 -4.25
C PHE A 222 -9.27 6.63 -3.32
N CYS A 223 -8.23 5.80 -3.38
CA CYS A 223 -7.05 5.94 -2.53
C CYS A 223 -5.99 6.89 -3.12
N GLY A 224 -6.12 7.29 -4.39
CA GLY A 224 -5.10 8.03 -5.11
C GLY A 224 -3.76 7.29 -5.21
N SER A 225 -3.75 5.98 -5.00
CA SER A 225 -2.56 5.12 -4.94
C SER A 225 -2.82 3.80 -5.67
N SER A 226 -1.77 3.22 -6.27
CA SER A 226 -1.91 1.98 -7.04
C SER A 226 -2.08 0.77 -6.11
N ALA A 227 -2.81 -0.24 -6.59
CA ALA A 227 -2.93 -1.55 -5.99
C ALA A 227 -1.73 -2.47 -6.27
N THR A 228 -0.70 -1.95 -6.95
CA THR A 228 0.51 -2.70 -7.28
C THR A 228 1.66 -2.32 -6.35
N ASP A 229 2.51 -3.29 -6.01
CA ASP A 229 3.77 -3.10 -5.28
C ASP A 229 4.76 -2.17 -6.02
N LYS A 230 4.42 -1.76 -7.25
CA LYS A 230 5.23 -0.84 -8.05
C LYS A 230 5.12 0.54 -7.43
N CYS A 231 6.25 1.06 -6.99
CA CYS A 231 6.36 2.36 -6.36
C CYS A 231 5.78 3.43 -7.28
N ARG A 232 4.92 4.31 -6.75
CA ARG A 232 4.30 5.39 -7.52
C ARG A 232 5.44 6.27 -8.07
N ALA A 233 5.46 6.47 -9.38
CA ALA A 233 6.39 7.41 -9.99
C ALA A 233 6.04 8.81 -9.48
N LEU A 234 6.83 9.32 -8.53
CA LEU A 234 6.71 10.69 -8.06
C LEU A 234 6.86 11.63 -9.27
N LYS A 235 6.10 12.72 -9.30
CA LYS A 235 6.21 13.77 -10.34
C LYS A 235 6.42 15.11 -9.66
N LEU A 236 7.59 15.29 -9.06
CA LEU A 236 7.97 16.58 -8.45
C LEU A 236 8.68 17.50 -9.43
N LEU A 237 9.32 16.95 -10.47
CA LEU A 237 10.17 17.66 -11.43
C LEU A 237 9.50 17.77 -12.81
N SER A 238 9.80 18.85 -13.54
CA SER A 238 9.42 18.99 -14.95
C SER A 238 10.29 18.08 -15.84
N PRO A 239 9.88 17.73 -17.07
CA PRO A 239 10.66 16.85 -17.95
C PRO A 239 12.10 17.32 -18.21
N GLU A 240 12.35 18.63 -18.21
CA GLU A 240 13.66 19.25 -18.44
C GLU A 240 14.60 19.08 -17.23
N GLU A 241 14.04 18.89 -16.03
CA GLU A 241 14.77 18.62 -14.79
C GLU A 241 15.10 17.11 -14.65
N ARG A 242 14.90 16.29 -15.70
CA ARG A 242 15.09 14.84 -15.67
C ARG A 242 15.86 14.34 -16.89
N ILE A 243 16.69 13.31 -16.70
CA ILE A 243 17.43 12.63 -17.78
C ILE A 243 17.10 11.13 -17.79
N SER A 244 16.96 10.53 -18.97
CA SER A 244 16.78 9.07 -19.04
C SER A 244 18.09 8.33 -18.74
N VAL A 245 18.03 7.10 -18.22
CA VAL A 245 19.23 6.27 -18.01
C VAL A 245 20.03 6.04 -19.29
N THR A 246 19.37 6.00 -20.44
CA THR A 246 20.01 5.82 -21.75
C THR A 246 20.75 7.08 -22.20
N ASP A 247 20.17 8.27 -21.98
CA ASP A 247 20.84 9.55 -22.26
C ASP A 247 22.00 9.77 -21.31
N TYR A 248 21.81 9.45 -20.03
CA TYR A 248 22.87 9.50 -19.04
C TYR A 248 24.03 8.56 -19.40
N LYS A 249 23.75 7.32 -19.84
CA LYS A 249 24.78 6.38 -20.31
C LYS A 249 25.53 6.93 -21.53
N ARG A 250 24.83 7.54 -22.50
CA ARG A 250 25.48 8.18 -23.65
C ARG A 250 26.43 9.30 -23.22
N LEU A 251 26.03 10.12 -22.25
CA LEU A 251 26.87 11.18 -21.69
C LEU A 251 28.11 10.60 -20.99
N LEU A 252 27.92 9.54 -20.21
CA LEU A 252 29.00 8.83 -19.54
C LEU A 252 30.01 8.23 -20.54
N ASP A 253 29.52 7.58 -21.59
CA ASP A 253 30.36 6.96 -22.64
C ASP A 253 31.12 7.99 -23.47
N ALA A 254 30.53 9.17 -23.66
CA ALA A 254 31.19 10.30 -24.32
C ALA A 254 32.28 10.95 -23.46
N GLY A 255 32.44 10.55 -22.20
CA GLY A 255 33.40 11.15 -21.27
C GLY A 255 33.09 12.62 -20.94
N ALA A 256 31.83 13.04 -21.10
CA ALA A 256 31.45 14.42 -20.84
C ALA A 256 31.60 14.75 -19.34
N PRO A 257 32.19 15.90 -18.96
CA PRO A 257 32.42 16.25 -17.57
C PRO A 257 31.09 16.48 -16.84
N HIS A 258 30.87 15.77 -15.74
CA HIS A 258 29.67 15.88 -14.90
C HIS A 258 29.92 15.29 -13.51
N ILE A 259 28.97 15.50 -12.59
CA ILE A 259 28.91 14.78 -11.31
C ILE A 259 27.67 13.89 -11.30
N LEU A 260 27.83 12.64 -10.86
CA LEU A 260 26.72 11.77 -10.48
C LEU A 260 26.65 11.67 -8.97
N LEU A 261 25.50 12.00 -8.39
CA LEU A 261 25.22 11.95 -6.97
C LEU A 261 24.29 10.78 -6.65
N ASP A 262 24.78 9.80 -5.90
CA ASP A 262 23.96 8.73 -5.33
C ASP A 262 23.39 9.19 -3.99
N VAL A 263 22.06 9.27 -3.89
CA VAL A 263 21.36 9.78 -2.70
C VAL A 263 20.73 8.69 -1.85
N ARG A 264 21.01 7.43 -2.14
CA ARG A 264 20.48 6.30 -1.37
C ARG A 264 21.06 6.25 0.05
N PRO A 265 20.37 5.60 1.00
CA PRO A 265 20.95 5.26 2.30
C PRO A 265 22.25 4.46 2.16
N GLN A 266 23.16 4.58 3.14
CA GLN A 266 24.45 3.87 3.13
C GLN A 266 24.30 2.37 2.90
N VAL A 267 23.33 1.75 3.58
CA VAL A 267 23.05 0.31 3.46
C VAL A 267 22.73 -0.15 2.04
N GLU A 268 22.13 0.71 1.21
CA GLU A 268 21.85 0.39 -0.19
C GLU A 268 23.08 0.56 -1.09
N VAL A 269 23.92 1.54 -0.78
CA VAL A 269 25.20 1.78 -1.47
C VAL A 269 26.20 0.66 -1.20
N ASP A 270 26.17 0.10 0.01
CA ASP A 270 27.00 -1.04 0.41
C ASP A 270 26.63 -2.32 -0.35
N ILE A 271 25.37 -2.46 -0.80
CA ILE A 271 24.92 -3.59 -1.65
C ILE A 271 25.52 -3.48 -3.06
N CYS A 272 25.34 -2.31 -3.68
CA CYS A 272 25.84 -2.03 -5.02
C CYS A 272 25.91 -0.53 -5.25
N ARG A 273 26.81 -0.06 -6.11
CA ARG A 273 26.91 1.35 -6.51
C ARG A 273 27.58 1.49 -7.87
N LEU A 274 27.32 2.60 -8.55
CA LEU A 274 28.10 2.99 -9.72
C LEU A 274 29.46 3.53 -9.24
N PRO A 275 30.61 3.01 -9.73
CA PRO A 275 31.93 3.35 -9.17
C PRO A 275 32.28 4.83 -9.23
N HIS A 276 31.78 5.54 -10.22
CA HIS A 276 32.02 6.97 -10.44
C HIS A 276 31.04 7.89 -9.70
N ALA A 277 30.03 7.33 -9.01
CA ALA A 277 29.06 8.13 -8.28
C ALA A 277 29.64 8.64 -6.94
N LEU A 278 29.42 9.93 -6.67
CA LEU A 278 29.61 10.51 -5.35
C LEU A 278 28.41 10.15 -4.47
N HIS A 279 28.65 9.58 -3.29
CA HIS A 279 27.56 9.23 -2.38
C HIS A 279 27.30 10.33 -1.35
N ILE A 280 26.07 10.86 -1.32
CA ILE A 280 25.56 11.75 -0.27
C ILE A 280 24.09 11.39 -0.02
N PRO A 281 23.73 10.77 1.12
CA PRO A 281 22.35 10.38 1.40
C PRO A 281 21.36 11.56 1.32
N LEU A 282 20.14 11.31 0.83
CA LEU A 282 19.08 12.32 0.77
C LEU A 282 18.86 13.02 2.13
N SER A 283 18.87 12.25 3.22
CA SER A 283 18.69 12.77 4.58
C SER A 283 19.74 13.82 4.97
N HIS A 284 20.96 13.74 4.43
CA HIS A 284 22.01 14.71 4.67
C HIS A 284 21.75 16.01 3.89
N LEU A 285 21.20 15.91 2.67
CA LEU A 285 20.80 17.06 1.87
C LEU A 285 19.61 17.80 2.52
N GLU A 286 18.59 17.06 2.96
CA GLU A 286 17.42 17.62 3.64
C GLU A 286 17.78 18.33 4.94
N ARG A 287 18.70 17.76 5.72
CA ARG A 287 19.20 18.35 6.98
C ARG A 287 20.30 19.40 6.79
N ARG A 288 20.75 19.63 5.55
CA ARG A 288 21.83 20.56 5.21
C ARG A 288 23.12 20.27 5.96
N ASP A 289 23.51 18.99 6.02
CA ASP A 289 24.71 18.54 6.72
C ASP A 289 25.98 19.23 6.18
N ALA A 290 26.69 19.94 7.05
CA ALA A 290 27.80 20.79 6.65
C ALA A 290 28.97 20.02 6.00
N ASN A 291 29.23 18.79 6.46
CA ASN A 291 30.32 17.97 5.93
C ASN A 291 29.99 17.46 4.52
N SER A 292 28.75 17.00 4.32
CA SER A 292 28.25 16.55 3.03
C SER A 292 28.23 17.69 2.00
N LEU A 293 27.80 18.89 2.41
CA LEU A 293 27.83 20.07 1.53
C LEU A 293 29.25 20.51 1.18
N LYS A 294 30.19 20.44 2.13
CA LYS A 294 31.63 20.70 1.85
C LYS A 294 32.19 19.68 0.86
N LEU A 295 31.82 18.41 0.99
CA LEU A 295 32.23 17.34 0.08
C LEU A 295 31.71 17.60 -1.34
N LEU A 296 30.41 17.94 -1.46
CA LEU A 296 29.80 18.30 -2.74
C LEU A 296 30.49 19.51 -3.38
N GLY A 297 30.71 20.57 -2.61
CA GLY A 297 31.43 21.77 -3.07
C GLY A 297 32.86 21.47 -3.52
N LYS A 298 33.57 20.57 -2.83
CA LYS A 298 34.92 20.12 -3.23
C LYS A 298 34.87 19.36 -4.56
N ALA A 299 33.90 18.46 -4.73
CA ALA A 299 33.73 17.72 -5.98
C ALA A 299 33.43 18.66 -7.16
N LEU A 300 32.53 19.63 -6.97
CA LEU A 300 32.21 20.66 -7.97
C LEU A 300 33.43 21.49 -8.38
N ARG A 301 34.23 21.95 -7.42
CA ARG A 301 35.46 22.73 -7.70
C ARG A 301 36.55 21.93 -8.40
N ASN A 302 36.60 20.62 -8.16
CA ASN A 302 37.55 19.74 -8.84
C ASN A 302 37.11 19.47 -10.28
N GLY A 303 35.84 19.10 -10.49
CA GLY A 303 35.35 18.82 -11.85
C GLY A 303 35.34 20.03 -12.79
N ARG A 304 35.21 21.26 -12.25
CA ARG A 304 35.35 22.49 -13.05
C ARG A 304 36.78 22.76 -13.52
N ARG A 305 37.79 22.32 -12.76
CA ARG A 305 39.21 22.49 -13.17
C ARG A 305 39.57 21.59 -14.35
N ASP A 306 38.90 20.45 -14.48
CA ASP A 306 39.08 19.52 -15.59
C ASP A 306 38.23 19.90 -16.82
N SER A 307 37.37 20.92 -16.70
CA SER A 307 36.48 21.42 -17.76
C SER A 307 37.02 22.74 -18.35
N GLN A 308 36.71 23.04 -19.62
CA GLN A 308 37.11 24.32 -20.23
C GLN A 308 36.56 25.52 -19.44
N GLU A 309 37.39 26.57 -19.28
CA GLU A 309 37.08 27.77 -18.50
C GLU A 309 35.72 28.38 -18.91
N GLY A 310 34.75 28.34 -17.98
CA GLY A 310 33.44 28.98 -18.12
C GLY A 310 32.23 28.06 -18.31
N ALA A 311 32.43 26.75 -18.52
CA ALA A 311 31.30 25.81 -18.67
C ALA A 311 30.71 25.37 -17.31
N ALA A 312 29.38 25.38 -17.19
CA ALA A 312 28.67 24.85 -16.02
C ALA A 312 28.79 23.32 -15.96
N LEU A 313 29.17 22.77 -14.81
CA LEU A 313 29.35 21.32 -14.60
C LEU A 313 28.03 20.67 -14.15
N PRO A 314 27.30 19.95 -15.02
CA PRO A 314 25.99 19.40 -14.68
C PRO A 314 26.05 18.38 -13.54
N VAL A 315 24.99 18.34 -12.73
CA VAL A 315 24.84 17.39 -11.62
C VAL A 315 23.66 16.48 -11.89
N TYR A 316 23.92 15.19 -11.95
CA TYR A 316 22.92 14.15 -12.08
C TYR A 316 22.70 13.48 -10.74
N VAL A 317 21.44 13.22 -10.38
CA VAL A 317 21.08 12.61 -9.10
C VAL A 317 20.42 11.27 -9.33
N ILE A 318 20.91 10.22 -8.69
CA ILE A 318 20.39 8.86 -8.82
C ILE A 318 20.01 8.29 -7.46
N CYS A 319 18.91 7.55 -7.43
CA CYS A 319 18.53 6.72 -6.29
C CYS A 319 18.12 5.33 -6.78
N LYS A 320 17.44 4.52 -5.95
CA LYS A 320 16.99 3.18 -6.32
C LYS A 320 16.02 3.19 -7.52
N GLN A 321 14.95 4.00 -7.45
CA GLN A 321 13.82 3.97 -8.41
C GLN A 321 13.46 5.32 -9.03
N GLY A 322 14.22 6.38 -8.77
CA GLY A 322 13.96 7.72 -9.32
C GLY A 322 12.93 8.57 -8.55
N ASN A 323 12.56 8.17 -7.33
CA ASN A 323 11.64 8.93 -6.47
C ASN A 323 12.41 9.90 -5.55
N ASP A 324 13.32 9.36 -4.73
CA ASP A 324 14.12 10.16 -3.81
C ASP A 324 15.14 11.07 -4.51
N SER A 325 15.58 10.69 -5.73
CA SER A 325 16.39 11.56 -6.57
C SER A 325 15.65 12.86 -6.91
N GLN A 326 14.34 12.82 -7.16
CA GLN A 326 13.54 14.03 -7.39
C GLN A 326 13.47 14.93 -6.15
N LYS A 327 13.30 14.34 -4.96
CA LYS A 327 13.35 15.09 -3.69
C LYS A 327 14.72 15.72 -3.48
N ALA A 328 15.79 14.99 -3.80
CA ALA A 328 17.16 15.48 -3.71
C ALA A 328 17.42 16.65 -4.68
N VAL A 329 16.92 16.60 -5.92
CA VAL A 329 16.99 17.75 -6.83
C VAL A 329 16.31 18.98 -6.22
N ARG A 330 15.09 18.83 -5.68
CA ARG A 330 14.38 19.94 -4.99
C ARG A 330 15.15 20.45 -3.77
N ALA A 331 15.73 19.56 -2.98
CA ALA A 331 16.56 19.92 -1.84
C ALA A 331 17.77 20.74 -2.31
N LEU A 332 18.51 20.27 -3.31
CA LEU A 332 19.67 20.95 -3.90
C LEU A 332 19.32 22.33 -4.47
N GLN A 333 18.21 22.45 -5.20
CA GLN A 333 17.72 23.73 -5.72
C GLN A 333 17.37 24.74 -4.62
N SER A 334 17.02 24.27 -3.42
CA SER A 334 16.71 25.14 -2.27
C SER A 334 17.95 25.57 -1.46
N LEU A 335 19.13 25.03 -1.78
CA LEU A 335 20.39 25.31 -1.06
C LEU A 335 21.05 26.58 -1.59
N LYS A 336 20.67 27.73 -1.01
CA LYS A 336 21.39 29.00 -1.20
C LYS A 336 22.79 29.05 -0.58
N ALA A 337 23.20 27.99 0.13
CA ALA A 337 24.44 27.93 0.92
C ALA A 337 25.66 27.43 0.12
N VAL A 338 25.47 27.00 -1.13
CA VAL A 338 26.54 26.57 -2.03
C VAL A 338 26.49 27.50 -3.24
N PRO A 339 27.28 28.59 -3.27
CA PRO A 339 27.29 29.56 -4.37
C PRO A 339 27.55 28.90 -5.73
N GLU A 340 28.23 27.76 -5.74
CA GLU A 340 28.51 26.99 -6.95
C GLU A 340 27.27 26.32 -7.55
N LEU A 341 26.13 26.22 -6.83
CA LEU A 341 24.88 25.58 -7.28
C LEU A 341 23.90 26.54 -7.97
N ASP A 342 24.03 27.86 -7.80
CA ASP A 342 23.07 28.86 -8.32
C ASP A 342 23.00 28.94 -9.86
N SER A 343 23.89 28.24 -10.58
CA SER A 343 23.98 28.20 -12.06
C SER A 343 24.04 26.79 -12.65
N LEU A 344 23.78 25.74 -11.86
CA LEU A 344 23.94 24.35 -12.29
C LEU A 344 22.63 23.73 -12.79
N ALA A 345 22.70 23.06 -13.94
CA ALA A 345 21.68 22.11 -14.35
C ALA A 345 21.75 20.89 -13.43
N VAL A 346 20.77 20.77 -12.51
CA VAL A 346 20.60 19.61 -11.65
C VAL A 346 19.44 18.77 -12.19
N GLN A 347 19.71 17.53 -12.57
CA GLN A 347 18.70 16.63 -13.13
C GLN A 347 18.66 15.30 -12.37
N ASP A 348 17.49 14.69 -12.26
CA ASP A 348 17.39 13.32 -11.74
C ASP A 348 17.50 12.28 -12.86
N VAL A 349 18.02 11.10 -12.54
CA VAL A 349 18.06 9.96 -13.46
C VAL A 349 16.75 9.18 -13.35
N VAL A 350 15.94 9.21 -14.41
CA VAL A 350 14.60 8.61 -14.45
C VAL A 350 14.67 7.11 -14.21
N GLY A 351 13.95 6.64 -13.19
CA GLY A 351 13.86 5.22 -12.82
C GLY A 351 15.06 4.70 -12.02
N GLY A 352 16.06 5.54 -11.74
CA GLY A 352 17.17 5.22 -10.86
C GLY A 352 18.01 4.02 -11.31
N LEU A 353 18.60 3.34 -10.33
CA LEU A 353 19.40 2.14 -10.56
C LEU A 353 18.60 0.94 -11.06
N MET A 354 17.30 0.85 -10.75
CA MET A 354 16.46 -0.23 -11.31
C MET A 354 16.30 -0.07 -12.82
N ALA A 355 16.15 1.16 -13.32
CA ALA A 355 16.14 1.42 -14.76
C ALA A 355 17.54 1.23 -15.38
N TRP A 356 18.61 1.55 -14.67
CA TRP A 356 19.99 1.25 -15.11
C TRP A 356 20.19 -0.26 -15.29
N ALA A 357 19.83 -1.06 -14.29
CA ALA A 357 19.95 -2.51 -14.34
C ALA A 357 19.12 -3.10 -15.49
N ALA A 358 17.89 -2.60 -15.69
CA ALA A 358 17.01 -3.12 -16.72
C ALA A 358 17.44 -2.75 -18.15
N LYS A 359 18.05 -1.57 -18.36
CA LYS A 359 18.27 -1.02 -19.71
C LYS A 359 19.74 -0.91 -20.12
N ILE A 360 20.66 -0.84 -19.18
CA ILE A 360 22.08 -0.53 -19.41
C ILE A 360 22.97 -1.70 -19.02
N ASP A 361 22.80 -2.22 -17.80
CA ASP A 361 23.64 -3.28 -17.26
C ASP A 361 22.79 -4.37 -16.57
N GLY A 362 22.43 -5.39 -17.33
CA GLY A 362 21.64 -6.52 -16.83
C GLY A 362 22.32 -7.35 -15.74
N ALA A 363 23.63 -7.17 -15.52
CA ALA A 363 24.37 -7.80 -14.43
C ALA A 363 24.36 -6.95 -13.15
N PHE A 364 23.90 -5.70 -13.20
CA PHE A 364 23.82 -4.83 -12.04
C PHE A 364 22.79 -5.38 -11.02
N PRO A 365 23.15 -5.52 -9.73
CA PRO A 365 22.26 -6.11 -8.73
C PRO A 365 20.92 -5.37 -8.60
N GLN A 366 19.83 -6.14 -8.60
CA GLN A 366 18.48 -5.67 -8.28
C GLN A 366 18.10 -6.16 -6.88
N TYR A 367 17.51 -5.28 -6.06
CA TYR A 367 17.17 -5.56 -4.66
C TYR A 367 15.89 -4.84 -4.24
#